data_AF-A0A4P5WVG9-F1
#
_entry.id   AF-A0A4P5WVG9-F1
#
_cell.length_a   1.000
_cell.length_b   1.000
_cell.length_c   1.000
_cell.angle_alpha   90.00
_cell.angle_beta   90.00
_cell.angle_gamma   90.00
#
_symmetry.space_group_name_H-M   'P 1'
#
loop_
_entity.id
_entity.type
_entity.pdbx_description
1 polymer ?
#
loop_
_entity_poly.entity_id
_entity_poly.type
_entity_poly.pdbx_seq_one_letter_code
_entity_poly.pdbx_strand_id
1 'polypeptide(L)'
;MKAGRARRLLLGCLTIVAAVVAGRGPWQSAGAADAVDAAAVLRQREEDLRRQYADLERSFLRLADLLSTTDPRRSAALRAAFEKARESRLDERLTTIVALLEKRQFLKAGSSQQEAIDQMRGLLELLESGDSERRAASAKEEVRAFLARLGKAIARQRDIEGSTEAGGRAAELADRQGALAADVRSLADDVGRFARRVDDREAGAGAAPKPGADDGADDGAEAQGAPGGKGRGQQTPPGSEPAPAAEGGGDAGGDPDAADDDAGDDDAARGRRTARRLAAAEKRMQAARERLAAAGRGEARRAQEQAVEELETARSALEEILRQMREQEVERLLVQLGARLREMLRVEREVLAGVERLVAAPAAARERELESARLGREQAAVGAEATMAVTLVRDDGSAVAIPQALEGIRDDAAQAAARLARAAVDGTTRGLCQDLVTGLEELLAAVEKAAAADKQGKQAGGMQGGGDGQRQEQPLVDKLAELKMLRSLQVKVNTRTKKYAQLLADGAERVEEPELVDALGRLAERQRSIERAAQDIVSGRTEP
;
A
#
# COMPACT_ATOMS: atom_id res chain seq x y z
N MET A 1 23.96 11.49 53.58
CA MET A 1 24.50 10.14 53.32
C MET A 1 23.49 9.31 52.55
N LYS A 2 23.58 9.26 51.22
CA LYS A 2 23.02 8.24 50.29
C LYS A 2 23.25 8.73 48.84
N ALA A 3 24.53 8.91 48.50
CA ALA A 3 25.00 9.22 47.14
C ALA A 3 26.32 8.45 46.87
N GLY A 4 26.43 7.24 47.43
CA GLY A 4 27.68 6.48 47.52
C GLY A 4 27.60 5.04 47.02
N ARG A 5 26.52 4.64 46.34
CA ARG A 5 26.41 3.30 45.73
C ARG A 5 26.47 3.29 44.20
N ALA A 6 26.32 4.44 43.53
CA ALA A 6 26.47 4.55 42.09
C ALA A 6 27.93 4.77 41.62
N ARG A 7 28.86 5.08 42.54
CA ARG A 7 30.25 5.44 42.20
C ARG A 7 31.28 4.29 42.35
N ARG A 8 30.83 3.07 42.66
CA ARG A 8 31.70 1.86 42.74
C ARG A 8 31.56 0.91 41.55
N LEU A 9 30.65 1.17 40.61
CA LEU A 9 30.53 0.41 39.36
C LEU A 9 31.20 1.09 38.16
N LEU A 10 31.58 2.36 38.27
CA LEU A 10 32.32 3.10 37.24
C LEU A 10 33.85 3.16 37.48
N LEU A 11 34.36 2.42 38.45
CA LEU A 11 35.80 2.35 38.76
C LEU A 11 36.42 0.95 38.48
N GLY A 12 35.69 0.09 37.76
CA GLY A 12 36.20 -1.20 37.28
C GLY A 12 36.66 -1.19 35.82
N CYS A 13 36.28 -0.18 35.02
CA CYS A 13 36.61 -0.10 33.60
C CYS A 13 37.72 0.90 33.24
N LEU A 14 38.36 1.55 34.23
CA LEU A 14 39.42 2.56 33.99
C LEU A 14 40.79 2.12 34.51
N THR A 15 41.09 0.82 34.54
CA THR A 15 42.43 0.30 34.92
C THR A 15 43.00 -0.75 33.95
N ILE A 16 42.58 -0.75 32.68
CA ILE A 16 43.23 -1.55 31.61
C ILE A 16 43.66 -0.68 30.42
N VAL A 17 44.03 0.59 30.66
CA VAL A 17 44.63 1.45 29.60
C VAL A 17 45.96 2.11 30.03
N ALA A 18 46.52 1.77 31.20
CA ALA A 18 47.77 2.38 31.68
C ALA A 18 48.84 1.36 32.12
N ALA A 19 49.17 0.39 31.27
CA ALA A 19 50.34 -0.48 31.46
C ALA A 19 50.97 -0.95 30.13
N VAL A 20 51.43 -0.01 29.30
CA VAL A 20 52.19 -0.31 28.06
C VAL A 20 53.67 0.13 28.12
N VAL A 21 54.18 0.66 29.25
CA VAL A 21 55.55 1.25 29.27
C VAL A 21 56.59 0.52 30.14
N ALA A 22 56.34 -0.69 30.65
CA ALA A 22 57.42 -1.44 31.29
C ALA A 22 57.27 -2.96 31.08
N GLY A 23 58.23 -3.56 30.37
CA GLY A 23 58.26 -4.99 30.14
C GLY A 23 58.40 -5.79 31.43
N ARG A 24 57.36 -6.58 31.76
CA ARG A 24 57.40 -7.93 32.37
C ARG A 24 55.98 -8.46 32.69
N GLY A 25 55.45 -9.32 31.80
CA GLY A 25 54.38 -10.34 32.03
C GLY A 25 52.95 -9.88 32.36
N PRO A 26 51.92 -10.75 32.28
CA PRO A 26 51.70 -11.89 31.40
C PRO A 26 50.67 -11.51 30.30
N TRP A 27 50.96 -11.80 29.04
CA TRP A 27 49.88 -11.93 28.05
C TRP A 27 49.17 -13.26 28.35
N GLN A 28 48.31 -13.24 29.37
CA GLN A 28 47.28 -14.25 29.51
C GLN A 28 46.35 -14.07 28.31
N SER A 29 46.34 -15.09 27.48
CA SER A 29 45.29 -15.34 26.50
C SER A 29 43.93 -15.04 27.13
N ALA A 30 43.26 -13.99 26.65
CA ALA A 30 41.80 -13.95 26.67
C ALA A 30 41.38 -15.20 25.88
N GLY A 31 41.11 -16.25 26.64
CA GLY A 31 41.28 -17.62 26.20
C GLY A 31 40.15 -18.03 25.29
N ALA A 32 40.40 -19.04 24.45
CA ALA A 32 39.38 -19.76 23.70
C ALA A 32 38.17 -20.20 24.57
N ALA A 33 38.26 -20.18 25.91
CA ALA A 33 37.17 -20.45 26.84
C ALA A 33 36.05 -19.38 26.80
N ASP A 34 36.36 -18.08 26.76
CA ASP A 34 35.34 -17.01 26.73
C ASP A 34 34.59 -16.98 25.38
N ALA A 35 35.31 -17.29 24.29
CA ALA A 35 34.72 -17.43 22.96
C ALA A 35 33.84 -18.70 22.84
N VAL A 36 34.15 -19.76 23.58
CA VAL A 36 33.35 -21.00 23.63
C VAL A 36 32.06 -20.78 24.40
N ASP A 37 32.09 -20.00 25.49
CA ASP A 37 30.89 -19.66 26.27
C ASP A 37 29.95 -18.73 25.50
N ALA A 38 30.50 -17.71 24.82
CA ALA A 38 29.74 -16.82 23.93
C ALA A 38 29.06 -17.58 22.76
N ALA A 39 29.75 -18.57 22.17
CA ALA A 39 29.18 -19.40 21.11
C ALA A 39 28.08 -20.35 21.62
N ALA A 40 28.18 -20.83 22.87
CA ALA A 40 27.13 -21.63 23.50
C ALA A 40 25.86 -20.80 23.77
N VAL A 41 26.03 -19.57 24.26
CA VAL A 41 24.92 -18.63 24.47
C VAL A 41 24.24 -18.24 23.16
N LEU A 42 25.01 -17.98 22.10
CA LEU A 42 24.44 -17.66 20.78
C LEU A 42 23.61 -18.80 20.22
N ARG A 43 24.10 -20.04 20.32
CA ARG A 43 23.37 -21.24 19.89
C ARG A 43 22.06 -21.41 20.65
N GLN A 44 22.08 -21.22 21.98
CA GLN A 44 20.88 -21.32 22.81
C GLN A 44 19.81 -20.32 22.36
N ARG A 45 20.21 -19.08 22.05
CA ARG A 45 19.29 -18.05 21.53
C ARG A 45 18.69 -18.42 20.18
N GLU A 46 19.47 -19.00 19.28
CA GLU A 46 18.99 -19.46 17.96
C GLU A 46 18.03 -20.66 18.09
N GLU A 47 18.26 -21.56 19.04
CA GLU A 47 17.30 -22.64 19.34
C GLU A 47 15.98 -22.10 19.89
N ASP A 48 16.03 -21.12 20.79
CA ASP A 48 14.83 -20.49 21.35
C ASP A 48 14.07 -19.72 20.27
N LEU A 49 14.77 -19.02 19.39
CA LEU A 49 14.19 -18.31 18.25
C LEU A 49 13.50 -19.27 17.27
N ARG A 50 14.11 -20.44 16.99
CA ARG A 50 13.47 -21.49 16.17
C ARG A 50 12.18 -22.00 16.80
N ARG A 51 12.16 -22.22 18.13
CA ARG A 51 10.94 -22.65 18.84
C ARG A 51 9.84 -21.59 18.75
N GLN A 52 10.18 -20.33 19.01
CA GLN A 52 9.24 -19.21 18.91
C GLN A 52 8.67 -19.07 17.50
N TYR A 53 9.52 -19.23 16.47
CA TYR A 53 9.08 -19.20 15.08
C TYR A 53 8.09 -20.33 14.75
N ALA A 54 8.38 -21.56 15.17
CA ALA A 54 7.49 -22.70 14.94
C ALA A 54 6.13 -22.53 15.66
N ASP A 55 6.11 -21.86 16.82
CA ASP A 55 4.87 -21.52 17.53
C ASP A 55 4.10 -20.40 16.82
N LEU A 56 4.79 -19.39 16.30
CA LEU A 56 4.22 -18.32 15.48
C LEU A 56 3.58 -18.88 14.20
N GLU A 57 4.27 -19.76 13.47
CA GLU A 57 3.75 -20.39 12.25
C GLU A 57 2.43 -21.14 12.51
N ARG A 58 2.37 -21.90 13.62
CA ARG A 58 1.14 -22.59 14.05
C ARG A 58 0.02 -21.63 14.44
N SER A 59 0.36 -20.42 14.87
CA SER A 59 -0.63 -19.41 15.23
C SER A 59 -1.30 -18.76 14.01
N PHE A 60 -0.62 -18.67 12.87
CA PHE A 60 -1.18 -18.03 11.66
C PHE A 60 -2.47 -18.68 11.18
N LEU A 61 -2.49 -20.01 11.04
CA LEU A 61 -3.71 -20.73 10.61
C LEU A 61 -4.83 -20.62 11.64
N ARG A 62 -4.51 -20.72 12.94
CA ARG A 62 -5.51 -20.59 14.02
C ARG A 62 -6.15 -19.21 14.01
N LEU A 63 -5.33 -18.16 13.87
CA LEU A 63 -5.81 -16.78 13.77
C LEU A 63 -6.58 -16.56 12.47
N ALA A 64 -6.13 -17.13 11.35
CA ALA A 64 -6.84 -17.04 10.09
C ALA A 64 -8.23 -17.69 10.15
N ASP A 65 -8.36 -18.83 10.81
CA ASP A 65 -9.65 -19.50 10.98
C ASP A 65 -10.59 -18.68 11.87
N LEU A 66 -10.08 -18.13 12.98
CA LEU A 66 -10.86 -17.24 13.85
C LEU A 66 -11.33 -15.97 13.13
N LEU A 67 -10.49 -15.44 12.24
CA LEU A 67 -10.77 -14.23 11.49
C LEU A 67 -11.54 -14.48 10.19
N SER A 68 -11.70 -15.73 9.76
CA SER A 68 -12.31 -16.06 8.46
C SER A 68 -13.70 -15.43 8.24
N THR A 69 -14.49 -15.30 9.32
CA THR A 69 -15.83 -14.72 9.26
C THR A 69 -15.86 -13.21 9.54
N THR A 70 -14.96 -12.72 10.40
CA THR A 70 -14.98 -11.31 10.85
C THR A 70 -14.05 -10.41 10.04
N ASP A 71 -13.00 -10.99 9.45
CA ASP A 71 -11.99 -10.31 8.64
C ASP A 71 -11.38 -11.29 7.61
N PRO A 72 -12.10 -11.56 6.51
CA PRO A 72 -11.66 -12.50 5.47
C PRO A 72 -10.33 -12.09 4.83
N ARG A 73 -10.05 -10.79 4.72
CA ARG A 73 -8.83 -10.24 4.13
C ARG A 73 -7.62 -10.51 5.02
N ARG A 74 -7.72 -10.26 6.33
CA ARG A 74 -6.66 -10.62 7.28
C ARG A 74 -6.48 -12.12 7.40
N SER A 75 -7.56 -12.89 7.31
CA SER A 75 -7.50 -14.35 7.23
C SER A 75 -6.72 -14.81 5.98
N ALA A 76 -6.99 -14.22 4.81
CA ALA A 76 -6.25 -14.48 3.58
C ALA A 76 -4.77 -14.06 3.68
N ALA A 77 -4.46 -12.90 4.27
CA ALA A 77 -3.09 -12.45 4.50
C ALA A 77 -2.32 -13.39 5.44
N LEU A 78 -2.95 -13.82 6.54
CA LEU A 78 -2.36 -14.81 7.47
C LEU A 78 -2.12 -16.17 6.80
N ARG A 79 -3.03 -16.61 5.93
CA ARG A 79 -2.88 -17.84 5.14
C ARG A 79 -1.75 -17.69 4.10
N ALA A 80 -1.67 -16.56 3.41
CA ALA A 80 -0.59 -16.28 2.48
C ALA A 80 0.77 -16.17 3.19
N ALA A 81 0.82 -15.56 4.38
CA ALA A 81 2.02 -15.51 5.22
C ALA A 81 2.45 -16.91 5.66
N PHE A 82 1.49 -17.76 6.04
CA PHE A 82 1.73 -19.16 6.38
C PHE A 82 2.27 -19.96 5.19
N GLU A 83 1.67 -19.87 4.01
CA GLU A 83 2.17 -20.56 2.82
C GLU A 83 3.58 -20.07 2.45
N LYS A 84 3.81 -18.75 2.50
CA LYS A 84 5.14 -18.17 2.23
C LYS A 84 6.17 -18.64 3.25
N ALA A 85 5.79 -18.77 4.53
CA ALA A 85 6.65 -19.31 5.59
C ALA A 85 7.06 -20.76 5.30
N ARG A 86 6.13 -21.58 4.81
CA ARG A 86 6.41 -22.97 4.41
C ARG A 86 7.29 -23.07 3.18
N GLU A 87 6.99 -22.29 2.13
CA GLU A 87 7.77 -22.27 0.89
C GLU A 87 9.20 -21.79 1.09
N SER A 88 9.40 -20.79 1.95
CA SER A 88 10.71 -20.24 2.28
C SER A 88 11.57 -21.18 3.14
N ARG A 89 10.97 -22.26 3.67
CA ARG A 89 11.62 -23.26 4.53
C ARG A 89 12.43 -22.63 5.67
N LEU A 90 11.88 -21.57 6.27
CA LEU A 90 12.57 -20.80 7.28
C LEU A 90 12.92 -21.65 8.51
N ASP A 91 12.08 -22.63 8.88
CA ASP A 91 12.41 -23.59 9.96
C ASP A 91 13.62 -24.49 9.63
N GLU A 92 13.74 -24.98 8.39
CA GLU A 92 14.92 -25.75 7.93
C GLU A 92 16.18 -24.88 7.94
N ARG A 93 16.03 -23.59 7.59
CA ARG A 93 17.13 -22.63 7.58
C ARG A 93 17.60 -22.31 9.01
N LEU A 94 16.69 -22.06 9.93
CA LEU A 94 17.00 -21.88 11.36
C LEU A 94 17.68 -23.12 11.97
N THR A 95 17.23 -24.31 11.58
CA THR A 95 17.88 -25.58 11.97
C THR A 95 19.31 -25.65 11.44
N THR A 96 19.53 -25.22 10.20
CA THR A 96 20.86 -25.18 9.57
C THR A 96 21.79 -24.18 10.27
N ILE A 97 21.27 -23.01 10.67
CA ILE A 97 22.03 -22.00 11.43
C ILE A 97 22.53 -22.58 12.76
N VAL A 98 21.67 -23.25 13.53
CA VAL A 98 22.06 -23.91 14.78
C VAL A 98 23.18 -24.93 14.54
N ALA A 99 23.04 -25.79 13.52
CA ALA A 99 24.06 -26.79 13.19
C ALA A 99 25.40 -26.18 12.70
N LEU A 100 25.37 -25.04 12.01
CA LEU A 100 26.57 -24.32 11.59
C LEU A 100 27.28 -23.67 12.78
N LEU A 101 26.54 -23.13 13.74
CA LEU A 101 27.07 -22.59 14.98
C LEU A 101 27.70 -23.68 15.86
N GLU A 102 27.09 -24.87 15.94
CA GLU A 102 27.69 -26.03 16.61
C GLU A 102 29.03 -26.46 15.99
N LYS A 103 29.09 -26.44 14.66
CA LYS A 103 30.32 -26.76 13.90
C LYS A 103 31.33 -25.60 13.87
N ARG A 104 31.06 -24.50 14.58
CA ARG A 104 31.89 -23.28 14.64
C ARG A 104 32.13 -22.63 13.28
N GLN A 105 31.20 -22.81 12.33
CA GLN A 105 31.27 -22.25 10.98
C GLN A 105 30.59 -20.87 10.93
N PHE A 106 31.12 -19.90 11.67
CA PHE A 106 30.46 -18.61 11.93
C PHE A 106 30.19 -17.79 10.66
N LEU A 107 31.07 -17.81 9.66
CA LEU A 107 30.85 -17.08 8.40
C LEU A 107 29.64 -17.62 7.62
N LYS A 108 29.47 -18.96 7.58
CA LYS A 108 28.32 -19.60 6.92
C LYS A 108 27.03 -19.45 7.73
N ALA A 109 27.15 -19.48 9.06
CA ALA A 109 26.03 -19.19 9.94
C ALA A 109 25.54 -17.74 9.72
N GLY A 110 26.46 -16.78 9.64
CA GLY A 110 26.16 -15.37 9.38
C GLY A 110 25.47 -15.15 8.03
N SER A 111 25.95 -15.77 6.94
CA SER A 111 25.28 -15.67 5.64
C SER A 111 23.87 -16.27 5.67
N SER A 112 23.71 -17.43 6.33
CA SER A 112 22.41 -18.08 6.49
C SER A 112 21.45 -17.29 7.40
N GLN A 113 21.97 -16.59 8.41
CA GLN A 113 21.21 -15.70 9.29
C GLN A 113 20.71 -14.47 8.52
N GLN A 114 21.55 -13.84 7.69
CA GLN A 114 21.15 -12.72 6.86
C GLN A 114 20.00 -13.10 5.92
N GLU A 115 20.15 -14.24 5.27
CA GLU A 115 19.13 -14.87 4.47
C GLU A 115 17.81 -15.12 5.24
N ALA A 116 17.88 -15.63 6.47
CA ALA A 116 16.70 -15.82 7.33
C ALA A 116 16.04 -14.49 7.71
N ILE A 117 16.83 -13.45 8.01
CA ILE A 117 16.34 -12.10 8.30
C ILE A 117 15.55 -11.53 7.13
N ASP A 118 16.06 -11.69 5.90
CA ASP A 118 15.38 -11.16 4.71
C ASP A 118 14.06 -11.90 4.44
N GLN A 119 13.99 -13.21 4.72
CA GLN A 119 12.73 -13.95 4.68
C GLN A 119 11.73 -13.49 5.76
N MET A 120 12.19 -13.25 7.00
CA MET A 120 11.34 -12.74 8.07
C MET A 120 10.80 -11.34 7.76
N ARG A 121 11.61 -10.47 7.15
CA ARG A 121 11.17 -9.15 6.67
C ARG A 121 10.05 -9.27 5.65
N GLY A 122 10.17 -10.16 4.68
CA GLY A 122 9.12 -10.39 3.68
C GLY A 122 7.82 -10.94 4.29
N LEU A 123 7.91 -11.79 5.32
CA LEU A 123 6.72 -12.26 6.05
C LEU A 123 6.05 -11.12 6.84
N LEU A 124 6.85 -10.28 7.50
CA LEU A 124 6.37 -9.15 8.27
C LEU A 124 5.68 -8.12 7.36
N GLU A 125 6.27 -7.82 6.20
CA GLU A 125 5.67 -6.92 5.20
C GLU A 125 4.29 -7.43 4.72
N LEU A 126 4.14 -8.73 4.49
CA LEU A 126 2.88 -9.33 4.06
C LEU A 126 1.80 -9.32 5.17
N LEU A 127 2.21 -9.42 6.43
CA LEU A 127 1.30 -9.29 7.57
C LEU A 127 0.89 -7.83 7.82
N GLU A 128 1.84 -6.91 7.69
CA GLU A 128 1.61 -5.47 7.85
C GLU A 128 0.79 -4.88 6.71
N SER A 129 0.92 -5.40 5.49
CA SER A 129 0.13 -4.94 4.34
C SER A 129 -1.37 -5.18 4.58
N GLY A 130 -1.75 -6.36 5.09
CA GLY A 130 -3.16 -6.67 5.40
C GLY A 130 -3.77 -5.75 6.47
N ASP A 131 -3.02 -5.43 7.52
CA ASP A 131 -3.50 -4.50 8.57
C ASP A 131 -3.54 -3.04 8.07
N SER A 132 -2.63 -2.65 7.18
CA SER A 132 -2.57 -1.30 6.60
C SER A 132 -3.69 -1.07 5.59
N GLU A 133 -3.97 -2.06 4.73
CA GLU A 133 -5.08 -2.06 3.77
C GLU A 133 -6.44 -1.98 4.48
N ARG A 134 -6.66 -2.76 5.55
CA ARG A 134 -7.89 -2.70 6.35
C ARG A 134 -8.10 -1.32 6.96
N ARG A 135 -7.04 -0.71 7.50
CA ARG A 135 -7.10 0.63 8.09
C ARG A 135 -7.40 1.69 7.04
N ALA A 136 -6.81 1.60 5.86
CA ALA A 136 -7.10 2.48 4.73
C ALA A 136 -8.55 2.33 4.25
N ALA A 137 -9.03 1.10 4.10
CA ALA A 137 -10.43 0.81 3.75
C ALA A 137 -11.41 1.39 4.78
N SER A 138 -11.14 1.18 6.07
CA SER A 138 -11.98 1.71 7.16
C SER A 138 -12.00 3.24 7.15
N ALA A 139 -10.86 3.88 6.93
CA ALA A 139 -10.76 5.34 6.87
C ALA A 139 -11.53 5.93 5.67
N LYS A 140 -11.52 5.28 4.49
CA LYS A 140 -12.33 5.70 3.34
C LYS A 140 -13.83 5.60 3.63
N GLU A 141 -14.27 4.51 4.25
CA GLU A 141 -15.67 4.33 4.64
C GLU A 141 -16.12 5.36 5.67
N GLU A 142 -15.25 5.73 6.62
CA GLU A 142 -15.51 6.84 7.55
C GLU A 142 -15.73 8.18 6.81
N VAL A 143 -14.85 8.52 5.86
CA VAL A 143 -14.98 9.75 5.06
C VAL A 143 -16.26 9.73 4.20
N ARG A 144 -16.63 8.60 3.61
CA ARG A 144 -17.91 8.42 2.90
C ARG A 144 -19.11 8.63 3.82
N ALA A 145 -19.06 8.09 5.04
CA ALA A 145 -20.09 8.30 6.03
C ALA A 145 -20.20 9.79 6.45
N PHE A 146 -19.07 10.50 6.56
CA PHE A 146 -19.06 11.94 6.79
C PHE A 146 -19.71 12.71 5.63
N LEU A 147 -19.35 12.39 4.38
CA LEU A 147 -19.97 12.99 3.19
C LEU A 147 -21.48 12.74 3.14
N ALA A 148 -21.94 11.52 3.46
CA ALA A 148 -23.37 11.19 3.49
C ALA A 148 -24.11 11.98 4.58
N ARG A 149 -23.53 12.11 5.78
CA ARG A 149 -24.08 12.94 6.87
C ARG A 149 -24.11 14.42 6.49
N LEU A 150 -23.05 14.91 5.86
CA LEU A 150 -22.93 16.29 5.42
C LEU A 150 -23.91 16.64 4.31
N GLY A 151 -24.09 15.75 3.32
CA GLY A 151 -25.12 15.90 2.29
C GLY A 151 -26.53 16.00 2.88
N LYS A 152 -26.85 15.16 3.89
CA LYS A 152 -28.11 15.26 4.65
C LYS A 152 -28.23 16.57 5.45
N ALA A 153 -27.12 17.09 5.98
CA ALA A 153 -27.12 18.36 6.71
C ALA A 153 -27.35 19.54 5.77
N ILE A 154 -26.70 19.56 4.60
CA ILE A 154 -26.88 20.59 3.56
C ILE A 154 -28.33 20.59 3.06
N ALA A 155 -28.89 19.43 2.75
CA ALA A 155 -30.29 19.32 2.32
C ALA A 155 -31.25 19.87 3.39
N ARG A 156 -31.08 19.44 4.66
CA ARG A 156 -31.87 19.95 5.78
C ARG A 156 -31.71 21.45 5.99
N GLN A 157 -30.51 22.00 5.80
CA GLN A 157 -30.25 23.43 5.92
C GLN A 157 -30.99 24.23 4.84
N ARG A 158 -30.91 23.79 3.58
CA ARG A 158 -31.63 24.40 2.45
C ARG A 158 -33.16 24.34 2.64
N ASP A 159 -33.67 23.23 3.18
CA ASP A 159 -35.10 23.10 3.48
C ASP A 159 -35.55 24.10 4.57
N ILE A 160 -34.74 24.31 5.61
CA ILE A 160 -35.02 25.29 6.68
C ILE A 160 -34.93 26.71 6.12
N GLU A 161 -33.94 27.00 5.28
CA GLU A 161 -33.78 28.29 4.60
C GLU A 161 -35.00 28.62 3.72
N GLY A 162 -35.42 27.68 2.86
CA GLY A 162 -36.61 27.84 2.02
C GLY A 162 -37.90 27.99 2.84
N SER A 163 -38.01 27.27 3.96
CA SER A 163 -39.15 27.42 4.88
C SER A 163 -39.14 28.77 5.63
N THR A 164 -37.96 29.32 5.88
CA THR A 164 -37.77 30.65 6.50
C THR A 164 -38.22 31.74 5.53
N GLU A 165 -37.85 31.61 4.25
CA GLU A 165 -38.27 32.50 3.17
C GLU A 165 -39.78 32.43 2.91
N ALA A 166 -40.36 31.23 2.91
CA ALA A 166 -41.80 31.01 2.77
C ALA A 166 -42.63 31.48 3.98
N GLY A 167 -41.99 31.99 5.03
CA GLY A 167 -42.65 32.56 6.19
C GLY A 167 -43.19 31.53 7.20
N GLY A 168 -42.53 30.38 7.32
CA GLY A 168 -42.84 29.34 8.30
C GLY A 168 -42.84 29.82 9.76
N ARG A 169 -43.33 28.96 10.67
CA ARG A 169 -43.43 29.29 12.10
C ARG A 169 -42.03 29.41 12.72
N ALA A 170 -41.75 30.58 13.28
CA ALA A 170 -40.44 30.93 13.83
C ALA A 170 -39.93 29.94 14.89
N ALA A 171 -40.79 29.51 15.82
CA ALA A 171 -40.43 28.56 16.87
C ALA A 171 -40.03 27.19 16.30
N GLU A 172 -40.84 26.63 15.39
CA GLU A 172 -40.56 25.33 14.75
C GLU A 172 -39.27 25.37 13.92
N LEU A 173 -39.03 26.49 13.21
CA LEU A 173 -37.79 26.68 12.45
C LEU A 173 -36.57 26.82 13.36
N ALA A 174 -36.70 27.52 14.48
CA ALA A 174 -35.63 27.66 15.47
C ALA A 174 -35.25 26.29 16.08
N ASP A 175 -36.24 25.45 16.39
CA ASP A 175 -36.01 24.09 16.92
C ASP A 175 -35.32 23.19 15.88
N ARG A 176 -35.80 23.21 14.63
CA ARG A 176 -35.16 22.48 13.52
C ARG A 176 -33.72 22.95 13.29
N GLN A 177 -33.49 24.26 13.33
CA GLN A 177 -32.17 24.86 13.16
C GLN A 177 -31.22 24.44 14.30
N GLY A 178 -31.71 24.39 15.54
CA GLY A 178 -30.94 23.94 16.71
C GLY A 178 -30.58 22.46 16.66
N ALA A 179 -31.52 21.60 16.24
CA ALA A 179 -31.24 20.18 16.05
C ALA A 179 -30.18 19.95 14.96
N LEU A 180 -30.26 20.69 13.85
CA LEU A 180 -29.26 20.61 12.78
C LEU A 180 -27.88 21.12 13.24
N ALA A 181 -27.82 22.19 14.03
CA ALA A 181 -26.56 22.68 14.61
C ALA A 181 -25.89 21.61 15.49
N ALA A 182 -26.67 20.89 16.30
CA ALA A 182 -26.16 19.79 17.12
C ALA A 182 -25.64 18.61 16.28
N ASP A 183 -26.34 18.23 15.20
CA ASP A 183 -25.89 17.21 14.25
C ASP A 183 -24.54 17.61 13.60
N VAL A 184 -24.40 18.88 13.19
CA VAL A 184 -23.17 19.41 12.59
C VAL A 184 -22.03 19.48 13.61
N ARG A 185 -22.31 19.82 14.87
CA ARG A 185 -21.32 19.77 15.96
C ARG A 185 -20.75 18.37 16.14
N SER A 186 -21.63 17.37 16.22
CA SER A 186 -21.21 15.97 16.34
C SER A 186 -20.36 15.54 15.14
N LEU A 187 -20.72 15.97 13.93
CA LEU A 187 -19.92 15.70 12.73
C LEU A 187 -18.55 16.38 12.78
N ALA A 188 -18.47 17.63 13.24
CA ALA A 188 -17.20 18.33 13.42
C ALA A 188 -16.27 17.58 14.40
N ASP A 189 -16.81 17.10 15.51
CA ASP A 189 -16.06 16.30 16.50
C ASP A 189 -15.57 14.96 15.92
N ASP A 190 -16.41 14.28 15.13
CA ASP A 190 -16.05 13.03 14.47
C ASP A 190 -14.93 13.22 13.45
N VAL A 191 -15.03 14.27 12.61
CA VAL A 191 -13.99 14.62 11.62
C VAL A 191 -12.70 15.04 12.33
N GLY A 192 -12.79 15.78 13.44
CA GLY A 192 -11.63 16.14 14.26
C GLY A 192 -10.93 14.91 14.88
N ARG A 193 -11.69 13.93 15.37
CA ARG A 193 -11.15 12.65 15.84
C ARG A 193 -10.50 11.84 14.71
N PHE A 194 -11.13 11.82 13.54
CA PHE A 194 -10.56 11.18 12.36
C PHE A 194 -9.20 11.80 11.99
N ALA A 195 -9.12 13.13 11.93
CA ALA A 195 -7.90 13.84 11.57
C ALA A 195 -6.74 13.51 12.52
N ARG A 196 -6.98 13.49 13.84
CA ARG A 196 -5.97 13.09 14.84
C ARG A 196 -5.49 11.65 14.63
N ARG A 197 -6.41 10.72 14.36
CA ARG A 197 -6.04 9.33 14.07
C ARG A 197 -5.22 9.17 12.80
N VAL A 198 -5.40 10.02 11.79
CA VAL A 198 -4.60 10.01 10.56
C VAL A 198 -3.20 10.56 10.85
N ASP A 199 -3.12 11.68 11.57
CA ASP A 199 -1.88 12.32 12.02
C ASP A 199 -0.96 11.36 12.81
N ASP A 200 -1.54 10.67 13.81
CA ASP A 200 -0.81 9.69 14.65
C ASP A 200 -0.23 8.53 13.82
N ARG A 201 -0.87 8.17 12.69
CA ARG A 201 -0.40 7.10 11.80
C ARG A 201 0.79 7.55 10.96
N GLU A 202 0.72 8.75 10.40
CA GLU A 202 1.79 9.32 9.58
C GLU A 202 3.05 9.57 10.44
N ALA A 203 2.87 10.02 11.68
CA ALA A 203 3.95 10.14 12.66
C ALA A 203 4.57 8.77 13.04
N GLY A 204 3.75 7.71 13.17
CA GLY A 204 4.21 6.36 13.49
C GLY A 204 4.96 5.66 12.36
N ALA A 205 4.64 5.95 11.08
CA ALA A 205 5.32 5.39 9.92
C ALA A 205 6.71 6.01 9.66
N GLY A 206 6.98 7.21 10.20
CA GLY A 206 8.29 7.87 10.12
C GLY A 206 9.36 7.30 11.07
N ALA A 207 8.99 6.40 11.98
CA ALA A 207 9.88 5.80 12.98
C ALA A 207 10.36 4.39 12.58
N ALA A 208 10.76 4.19 11.32
CA ALA A 208 11.58 3.03 10.97
C ALA A 208 13.04 3.32 11.36
N PRO A 209 13.70 2.48 12.19
CA PRO A 209 15.11 2.68 12.52
C PRO A 209 15.94 2.49 11.24
N LYS A 210 16.71 3.52 10.87
CA LYS A 210 17.73 3.39 9.82
C LYS A 210 18.68 2.23 10.21
N PRO A 211 19.04 1.34 9.27
CA PRO A 211 20.02 0.30 9.55
C PRO A 211 21.33 0.96 9.97
N GLY A 212 21.90 0.45 11.06
CA GLY A 212 23.16 0.93 11.63
C GLY A 212 24.26 0.97 10.59
N ALA A 213 24.78 2.18 10.36
CA ALA A 213 26.13 2.34 9.88
C ALA A 213 27.04 2.15 11.10
N ASP A 214 27.96 1.21 10.92
CA ASP A 214 29.02 0.78 11.83
C ASP A 214 29.75 1.98 12.47
N ASP A 215 29.82 1.96 13.81
CA ASP A 215 30.67 2.86 14.60
C ASP A 215 32.14 2.45 14.41
N GLY A 216 32.86 3.21 13.58
CA GLY A 216 34.32 3.26 13.58
C GLY A 216 34.79 4.64 14.06
N ALA A 217 35.18 4.72 15.32
CA ALA A 217 35.75 5.92 15.95
C ALA A 217 37.27 6.03 15.73
N ASP A 218 37.73 7.25 15.42
CA ASP A 218 38.93 7.99 15.89
C ASP A 218 39.15 9.17 14.93
N ASP A 219 39.57 10.38 15.27
CA ASP A 219 40.06 11.04 16.49
C ASP A 219 40.00 12.56 16.12
N GLY A 220 39.48 13.47 16.94
CA GLY A 220 40.30 14.23 17.89
C GLY A 220 40.96 15.49 17.30
N ALA A 221 40.27 16.65 17.32
CA ALA A 221 40.92 17.97 17.39
C ALA A 221 39.99 19.04 17.98
N GLU A 222 40.31 19.45 19.21
CA GLU A 222 39.74 20.57 19.94
C GLU A 222 40.02 21.93 19.26
N ALA A 223 39.09 22.87 19.33
CA ALA A 223 39.40 24.27 19.63
C ALA A 223 38.14 25.07 20.01
N GLN A 224 38.19 25.65 21.20
CA GLN A 224 37.28 26.63 21.77
C GLN A 224 37.43 28.01 21.09
N GLY A 225 36.40 28.86 21.18
CA GLY A 225 36.61 30.32 21.33
C GLY A 225 35.83 31.25 20.40
N ALA A 226 34.64 31.67 20.85
CA ALA A 226 34.15 33.06 20.95
C ALA A 226 34.11 34.03 19.73
N PRO A 227 33.24 35.08 19.80
CA PRO A 227 32.54 35.66 18.64
C PRO A 227 33.01 37.07 18.25
N GLY A 228 32.51 37.54 17.10
CA GLY A 228 32.33 38.97 16.82
C GLY A 228 32.97 39.47 15.52
N GLY A 229 32.23 40.31 14.78
CA GLY A 229 32.83 41.08 13.67
C GLY A 229 31.85 41.65 12.66
N LYS A 230 31.32 42.83 12.97
CA LYS A 230 30.55 43.72 12.08
C LYS A 230 31.23 43.98 10.73
N GLY A 231 30.42 44.23 9.70
CA GLY A 231 30.51 45.50 8.97
C GLY A 231 30.39 45.52 7.45
N ARG A 232 29.37 46.29 7.01
CA ARG A 232 29.27 47.08 5.76
C ARG A 232 29.10 46.28 4.44
N GLY A 233 28.30 46.71 3.48
CA GLY A 233 27.50 47.92 3.25
C GLY A 233 26.77 47.71 1.92
N GLN A 234 25.53 48.15 1.75
CA GLN A 234 25.15 49.50 1.28
C GLN A 234 24.50 49.37 -0.10
N GLN A 235 23.26 49.86 -0.23
CA GLN A 235 22.70 50.69 -1.32
C GLN A 235 21.24 50.35 -1.63
N THR A 236 20.35 51.13 -1.03
CA THR A 236 19.08 51.59 -1.62
C THR A 236 19.31 52.93 -2.33
N PRO A 237 18.50 53.24 -3.35
CA PRO A 237 18.06 54.62 -3.58
C PRO A 237 16.54 54.80 -3.38
N PRO A 238 16.06 56.05 -3.20
CA PRO A 238 14.89 56.38 -2.38
C PRO A 238 13.74 57.09 -3.14
N GLY A 239 12.60 57.26 -2.46
CA GLY A 239 11.81 58.50 -2.53
C GLY A 239 10.32 58.39 -2.89
N SER A 240 9.43 58.47 -1.89
CA SER A 240 8.32 59.45 -1.78
C SER A 240 7.50 59.25 -0.48
N GLU A 241 7.47 60.29 0.37
CA GLU A 241 6.65 60.49 1.60
C GLU A 241 5.28 61.16 1.26
N PRO A 242 4.38 61.55 2.21
CA PRO A 242 3.80 60.85 3.38
C PRO A 242 2.26 61.09 3.61
N ALA A 243 1.65 60.27 4.51
CA ALA A 243 0.51 60.52 5.46
C ALA A 243 -0.95 60.72 4.93
N PRO A 244 -2.04 60.59 5.76
CA PRO A 244 -2.12 60.35 7.22
C PRO A 244 -3.10 59.25 7.70
N ALA A 245 -3.16 59.12 9.03
CA ALA A 245 -3.84 58.14 9.87
C ALA A 245 -5.38 58.16 9.86
N ALA A 246 -5.97 57.01 10.23
CA ALA A 246 -7.25 56.93 10.91
C ALA A 246 -7.17 55.86 12.02
N GLU A 247 -7.46 56.29 13.25
CA GLU A 247 -7.61 55.47 14.44
C GLU A 247 -8.85 54.55 14.35
N GLY A 248 -8.80 53.42 15.05
CA GLY A 248 -9.95 52.57 15.30
C GLY A 248 -9.57 51.34 16.10
N GLY A 249 -9.60 51.48 17.43
CA GLY A 249 -9.33 50.40 18.38
C GLY A 249 -10.36 49.26 18.30
N GLY A 250 -9.88 48.07 18.64
CA GLY A 250 -10.69 46.86 18.77
C GLY A 250 -9.87 45.77 19.41
N ASP A 251 -9.95 45.70 20.74
CA ASP A 251 -9.49 44.63 21.60
C ASP A 251 -9.93 43.26 21.06
N ALA A 252 -8.95 42.43 20.67
CA ALA A 252 -9.14 41.01 20.43
C ALA A 252 -8.15 40.29 21.34
N GLY A 253 -8.66 39.82 22.48
CA GLY A 253 -7.99 38.85 23.33
C GLY A 253 -7.55 37.66 22.48
N GLY A 254 -6.23 37.56 22.30
CA GLY A 254 -5.61 36.41 21.65
C GLY A 254 -5.75 35.20 22.54
N ASP A 255 -6.43 34.17 22.05
CA ASP A 255 -6.17 32.80 22.46
C ASP A 255 -4.78 32.42 21.92
N PRO A 256 -3.79 32.09 22.77
CA PRO A 256 -2.49 31.63 22.34
C PRO A 256 -2.57 30.13 22.07
N ASP A 257 -3.19 29.74 20.95
CA ASP A 257 -3.12 28.36 20.44
C ASP A 257 -3.09 28.30 18.90
N ALA A 258 -2.82 29.44 18.26
CA ALA A 258 -2.70 29.56 16.79
C ALA A 258 -1.23 29.69 16.37
N ALA A 259 -0.39 28.77 16.83
CA ALA A 259 0.95 28.60 16.29
C ALA A 259 1.35 27.12 16.45
N ASP A 260 0.98 26.29 15.46
CA ASP A 260 1.88 25.36 14.77
C ASP A 260 1.08 24.44 13.80
N ASP A 261 1.71 24.15 12.65
CA ASP A 261 1.43 23.05 11.71
C ASP A 261 0.13 23.01 10.86
N ASP A 262 -0.16 24.07 10.08
CA ASP A 262 -1.14 24.00 8.98
C ASP A 262 -0.50 24.22 7.59
N ALA A 263 0.81 24.03 7.47
CA ALA A 263 1.55 24.08 6.20
C ALA A 263 1.63 22.71 5.49
N GLY A 264 1.00 21.69 6.04
CA GLY A 264 0.86 20.37 5.42
C GLY A 264 -0.36 20.31 4.48
N ASP A 265 -0.15 19.76 3.29
CA ASP A 265 -1.22 19.39 2.36
C ASP A 265 -1.56 17.88 2.46
N ASP A 266 -1.48 17.34 3.68
CA ASP A 266 -1.83 15.97 4.01
C ASP A 266 -3.31 15.82 4.42
N ASP A 267 -3.77 14.57 4.48
CA ASP A 267 -5.15 14.22 4.82
C ASP A 267 -5.51 14.67 6.25
N ALA A 268 -4.53 14.67 7.16
CA ALA A 268 -4.72 15.06 8.56
C ALA A 268 -4.98 16.57 8.70
N ALA A 269 -4.17 17.41 8.07
CA ALA A 269 -4.31 18.86 8.05
C ALA A 269 -5.63 19.26 7.38
N ARG A 270 -5.96 18.64 6.24
CA ARG A 270 -7.26 18.83 5.57
C ARG A 270 -8.44 18.43 6.45
N GLY A 271 -8.32 17.32 7.18
CA GLY A 271 -9.30 16.89 8.18
C GLY A 271 -9.48 17.91 9.30
N ARG A 272 -8.39 18.45 9.86
CA ARG A 272 -8.43 19.50 10.90
C ARG A 272 -9.11 20.78 10.38
N ARG A 273 -8.76 21.24 9.18
CA ARG A 273 -9.40 22.41 8.54
C ARG A 273 -10.88 22.17 8.28
N THR A 274 -11.26 20.97 7.85
CA THR A 274 -12.67 20.58 7.66
C THR A 274 -13.44 20.62 8.97
N ALA A 275 -12.89 20.07 10.07
CA ALA A 275 -13.52 20.13 11.38
C ALA A 275 -13.74 21.59 11.85
N ARG A 276 -12.77 22.48 11.63
CA ARG A 276 -12.90 23.92 11.91
C ARG A 276 -14.02 24.58 11.09
N ARG A 277 -14.13 24.24 9.80
CA ARG A 277 -15.22 24.72 8.91
C ARG A 277 -16.59 24.27 9.41
N LEU A 278 -16.74 23.01 9.81
CA LEU A 278 -17.98 22.48 10.37
C LEU A 278 -18.35 23.16 11.69
N ALA A 279 -17.37 23.44 12.57
CA ALA A 279 -17.59 24.22 13.78
C ALA A 279 -18.02 25.67 13.48
N ALA A 280 -17.50 26.28 12.42
CA ALA A 280 -17.93 27.60 11.97
C ALA A 280 -19.35 27.59 11.38
N ALA A 281 -19.73 26.54 10.65
CA ALA A 281 -21.09 26.33 10.16
C ALA A 281 -22.08 26.19 11.33
N GLU A 282 -21.71 25.40 12.35
CA GLU A 282 -22.50 25.22 13.57
C GLU A 282 -22.78 26.54 14.30
N LYS A 283 -21.76 27.39 14.50
CA LYS A 283 -21.94 28.71 15.12
C LYS A 283 -22.93 29.58 14.35
N ARG A 284 -22.87 29.54 13.01
CA ARG A 284 -23.80 30.28 12.14
C ARG A 284 -25.22 29.74 12.23
N MET A 285 -25.39 28.43 12.30
CA MET A 285 -26.69 27.80 12.54
C MET A 285 -27.26 28.19 13.90
N GLN A 286 -26.43 28.26 14.94
CA GLN A 286 -26.87 28.70 16.28
C GLN A 286 -27.32 30.16 16.25
N ALA A 287 -26.58 31.03 15.56
CA ALA A 287 -26.95 32.42 15.38
C ALA A 287 -28.23 32.58 14.52
N ALA A 288 -28.45 31.70 13.54
CA ALA A 288 -29.71 31.66 12.78
C ALA A 288 -30.88 31.25 13.68
N ARG A 289 -30.70 30.27 14.57
CA ARG A 289 -31.70 29.86 15.55
C ARG A 289 -32.12 31.01 16.46
N GLU A 290 -31.16 31.75 17.01
CA GLU A 290 -31.44 32.90 17.88
C GLU A 290 -32.23 33.99 17.15
N ARG A 291 -31.86 34.28 15.89
CA ARG A 291 -32.58 35.24 15.05
C ARG A 291 -33.99 34.79 14.70
N LEU A 292 -34.19 33.50 14.42
CA LEU A 292 -35.52 32.93 14.22
C LEU A 292 -36.37 33.10 15.48
N ALA A 293 -35.81 32.81 16.67
CA ALA A 293 -36.51 33.00 17.95
C ALA A 293 -36.88 34.48 18.20
N ALA A 294 -36.04 35.41 17.75
CA ALA A 294 -36.30 36.86 17.80
C ALA A 294 -37.19 37.38 16.64
N ALA A 295 -37.80 36.50 15.83
CA ALA A 295 -38.58 36.83 14.64
C ALA A 295 -37.82 37.60 13.52
N GLY A 296 -36.49 37.62 13.57
CA GLY A 296 -35.60 38.25 12.60
C GLY A 296 -35.33 37.38 11.36
N ARG A 297 -36.34 37.20 10.50
CA ARG A 297 -36.28 36.30 9.33
C ARG A 297 -35.14 36.62 8.34
N GLY A 298 -34.96 37.89 7.99
CA GLY A 298 -33.94 38.29 7.01
C GLY A 298 -32.51 38.06 7.50
N GLU A 299 -32.25 38.33 8.79
CA GLU A 299 -30.94 38.05 9.37
C GLU A 299 -30.70 36.56 9.58
N ALA A 300 -31.75 35.81 9.95
CA ALA A 300 -31.68 34.35 10.05
C ALA A 300 -31.29 33.74 8.69
N ARG A 301 -31.91 34.20 7.60
CA ARG A 301 -31.59 33.74 6.23
C ARG A 301 -30.13 33.98 5.87
N ARG A 302 -29.58 35.17 6.15
CA ARG A 302 -28.15 35.45 5.91
C ARG A 302 -27.23 34.52 6.70
N ALA A 303 -27.56 34.21 7.95
CA ALA A 303 -26.80 33.27 8.75
C ALA A 303 -26.94 31.82 8.21
N GLN A 304 -28.12 31.46 7.68
CA GLN A 304 -28.37 30.18 7.04
C GLN A 304 -27.57 30.01 5.74
N GLU A 305 -27.55 31.02 4.88
CA GLU A 305 -26.79 31.07 3.62
C GLU A 305 -25.29 30.84 3.89
N GLN A 306 -24.72 31.60 4.84
CA GLN A 306 -23.33 31.43 5.23
C GLN A 306 -23.04 30.05 5.85
N ALA A 307 -24.00 29.45 6.56
CA ALA A 307 -23.84 28.10 7.06
C ALA A 307 -23.78 27.08 5.90
N VAL A 308 -24.60 27.24 4.85
CA VAL A 308 -24.56 26.40 3.65
C VAL A 308 -23.20 26.51 2.95
N GLU A 309 -22.65 27.72 2.81
CA GLU A 309 -21.35 27.95 2.19
C GLU A 309 -20.22 27.19 2.91
N GLU A 310 -20.20 27.24 4.24
CA GLU A 310 -19.21 26.51 5.05
C GLU A 310 -19.38 24.99 4.93
N LEU A 311 -20.62 24.48 4.87
CA LEU A 311 -20.90 23.06 4.70
C LEU A 311 -20.46 22.56 3.31
N GLU A 312 -20.72 23.32 2.24
CA GLU A 312 -20.29 22.94 0.88
C GLU A 312 -18.76 23.01 0.72
N THR A 313 -18.11 23.96 1.41
CA THR A 313 -16.64 24.02 1.48
C THR A 313 -16.09 22.80 2.23
N ALA A 314 -16.67 22.43 3.37
CA ALA A 314 -16.30 21.24 4.12
C ALA A 314 -16.54 19.96 3.31
N ARG A 315 -17.61 19.91 2.51
CA ARG A 315 -17.90 18.80 1.61
C ARG A 315 -16.81 18.66 0.57
N SER A 316 -16.47 19.75 -0.11
CA SER A 316 -15.40 19.77 -1.13
C SER A 316 -14.08 19.26 -0.55
N ALA A 317 -13.71 19.68 0.67
CA ALA A 317 -12.52 19.21 1.35
C ALA A 317 -12.55 17.70 1.68
N LEU A 318 -13.66 17.18 2.22
CA LEU A 318 -13.81 15.74 2.49
C LEU A 318 -13.77 14.91 1.21
N GLU A 319 -14.36 15.40 0.12
CA GLU A 319 -14.27 14.72 -1.16
C GLU A 319 -12.82 14.74 -1.68
N GLU A 320 -12.06 15.81 -1.44
CA GLU A 320 -10.65 15.88 -1.80
C GLU A 320 -9.78 14.87 -1.02
N ILE A 321 -10.00 14.74 0.29
CA ILE A 321 -9.38 13.69 1.13
C ILE A 321 -9.70 12.31 0.55
N LEU A 322 -10.98 12.03 0.25
CA LEU A 322 -11.38 10.74 -0.32
C LEU A 322 -10.69 10.47 -1.67
N ARG A 323 -10.47 11.50 -2.49
CA ARG A 323 -9.74 11.39 -3.75
C ARG A 323 -8.27 11.07 -3.53
N GLN A 324 -7.59 11.78 -2.63
CA GLN A 324 -6.18 11.52 -2.30
C GLN A 324 -5.98 10.10 -1.75
N MET A 325 -6.83 9.67 -0.82
CA MET A 325 -6.79 8.31 -0.29
C MET A 325 -6.95 7.25 -1.39
N ARG A 326 -7.80 7.51 -2.39
CA ARG A 326 -7.96 6.62 -3.56
C ARG A 326 -6.72 6.60 -4.44
N GLU A 327 -6.14 7.77 -4.74
CA GLU A 327 -4.91 7.89 -5.53
C GLU A 327 -3.72 7.18 -4.84
N GLN A 328 -3.60 7.27 -3.52
CA GLN A 328 -2.58 6.55 -2.76
C GLN A 328 -2.78 5.03 -2.79
N GLU A 329 -4.02 4.56 -2.71
CA GLU A 329 -4.36 3.13 -2.81
C GLU A 329 -4.04 2.58 -4.21
N VAL A 330 -4.48 3.27 -5.26
CA VAL A 330 -4.17 2.90 -6.65
C VAL A 330 -2.67 2.84 -6.88
N GLU A 331 -1.91 3.82 -6.40
CA GLU A 331 -0.44 3.79 -6.50
C GLU A 331 0.15 2.56 -5.81
N ARG A 332 -0.25 2.26 -4.57
CA ARG A 332 0.24 1.09 -3.82
C ARG A 332 -0.09 -0.20 -4.55
N LEU A 333 -1.32 -0.35 -5.04
CA LEU A 333 -1.77 -1.51 -5.80
C LEU A 333 -0.97 -1.68 -7.10
N LEU A 334 -0.75 -0.60 -7.87
CA LEU A 334 0.01 -0.66 -9.11
C LEU A 334 1.48 -1.02 -8.87
N VAL A 335 2.09 -0.51 -7.79
CA VAL A 335 3.46 -0.87 -7.40
C VAL A 335 3.54 -2.36 -7.03
N GLN A 336 2.62 -2.84 -6.19
CA GLN A 336 2.58 -4.23 -5.75
C GLN A 336 2.32 -5.17 -6.94
N LEU A 337 1.36 -4.85 -7.80
CA LEU A 337 1.04 -5.59 -9.01
C LEU A 337 2.24 -5.61 -9.97
N GLY A 338 2.90 -4.47 -10.18
CA GLY A 338 4.10 -4.38 -11.00
C GLY A 338 5.24 -5.26 -10.47
N ALA A 339 5.45 -5.31 -9.16
CA ALA A 339 6.46 -6.18 -8.56
C ALA A 339 6.17 -7.67 -8.80
N ARG A 340 4.91 -8.10 -8.60
CA ARG A 340 4.47 -9.48 -8.87
C ARG A 340 4.63 -9.84 -10.35
N LEU A 341 4.24 -8.95 -11.26
CA LEU A 341 4.37 -9.15 -12.71
C LEU A 341 5.83 -9.29 -13.14
N ARG A 342 6.75 -8.49 -12.58
CA ARG A 342 8.19 -8.61 -12.86
C ARG A 342 8.75 -9.96 -12.41
N GLU A 343 8.35 -10.44 -11.23
CA GLU A 343 8.81 -11.73 -10.73
C GLU A 343 8.26 -12.90 -11.57
N MET A 344 6.96 -12.88 -11.90
CA MET A 344 6.39 -13.87 -12.83
C MET A 344 7.11 -13.87 -14.17
N LEU A 345 7.38 -12.68 -14.73
CA LEU A 345 8.08 -12.55 -16.01
C LEU A 345 9.53 -13.08 -15.94
N ARG A 346 10.23 -12.87 -14.82
CA ARG A 346 11.58 -13.40 -14.60
C ARG A 346 11.56 -14.93 -14.63
N VAL A 347 10.66 -15.55 -13.85
CA VAL A 347 10.51 -17.01 -13.80
C VAL A 347 10.10 -17.57 -15.16
N GLU A 348 9.14 -16.93 -15.84
CA GLU A 348 8.65 -17.40 -17.14
C GLU A 348 9.74 -17.39 -18.22
N ARG A 349 10.62 -16.38 -18.22
CA ARG A 349 11.79 -16.34 -19.12
C ARG A 349 12.78 -17.46 -18.83
N GLU A 350 12.99 -17.81 -17.55
CA GLU A 350 13.83 -18.95 -17.16
C GLU A 350 13.22 -20.28 -17.60
N VAL A 351 11.89 -20.43 -17.45
CA VAL A 351 11.16 -21.61 -17.90
C VAL A 351 11.24 -21.76 -19.42
N LEU A 352 10.97 -20.70 -20.18
CA LEU A 352 11.07 -20.71 -21.64
C LEU A 352 12.47 -21.11 -22.11
N ALA A 353 13.52 -20.50 -21.54
CA ALA A 353 14.90 -20.84 -21.86
C ALA A 353 15.23 -22.30 -21.49
N GLY A 354 14.66 -22.81 -20.39
CA GLY A 354 14.75 -24.22 -20.00
C GLY A 354 14.12 -25.16 -21.02
N VAL A 355 12.90 -24.85 -21.47
CA VAL A 355 12.19 -25.63 -22.50
C VAL A 355 12.96 -25.63 -23.82
N GLU A 356 13.48 -24.47 -24.24
CA GLU A 356 14.28 -24.36 -25.46
C GLU A 356 15.56 -25.21 -25.40
N ARG A 357 16.28 -25.20 -24.26
CA ARG A 357 17.43 -26.07 -24.02
C ARG A 357 17.06 -27.55 -24.10
N LEU A 358 15.95 -27.95 -23.49
CA LEU A 358 15.47 -29.34 -23.52
C LEU A 358 15.08 -29.80 -24.93
N VAL A 359 14.66 -28.90 -25.82
CA VAL A 359 14.40 -29.26 -27.22
C VAL A 359 15.68 -29.32 -28.05
N ALA A 360 16.61 -28.39 -27.83
CA ALA A 360 17.82 -28.26 -28.64
C ALA A 360 18.84 -29.37 -28.39
N ALA A 361 18.95 -29.87 -27.15
CA ALA A 361 19.97 -30.85 -26.78
C ALA A 361 19.37 -32.25 -26.53
N PRO A 362 19.97 -33.31 -27.09
CA PRO A 362 19.68 -34.67 -26.68
C PRO A 362 20.28 -34.90 -25.28
N ALA A 363 19.43 -34.92 -24.24
CA ALA A 363 19.80 -35.35 -22.90
C ALA A 363 19.40 -36.81 -22.68
N ALA A 364 20.02 -37.48 -21.70
CA ALA A 364 19.54 -38.78 -21.26
C ALA A 364 18.06 -38.68 -20.84
N ALA A 365 17.24 -39.69 -21.16
CA ALA A 365 15.80 -39.65 -20.91
C ALA A 365 15.46 -39.25 -19.47
N ARG A 366 16.20 -39.81 -18.50
CA ARG A 366 16.03 -39.51 -17.09
C ARG A 366 16.38 -38.07 -16.70
N GLU A 367 17.43 -37.50 -17.30
CA GLU A 367 17.85 -36.12 -17.05
C GLU A 367 16.84 -35.13 -17.64
N ARG A 368 16.35 -35.40 -18.86
CA ARG A 368 15.27 -34.63 -19.50
C ARG A 368 13.98 -34.66 -18.67
N GLU A 369 13.58 -35.83 -18.16
CA GLU A 369 12.41 -35.95 -17.28
C GLU A 369 12.55 -35.13 -16.01
N LEU A 370 13.70 -35.19 -15.34
CA LEU A 370 13.94 -34.46 -14.09
C LEU A 370 13.93 -32.95 -14.28
N GLU A 371 14.60 -32.44 -15.32
CA GLU A 371 14.61 -31.01 -15.64
C GLU A 371 13.23 -30.55 -16.11
N SER A 372 12.53 -31.32 -16.94
CA SER A 372 11.16 -30.96 -17.36
C SER A 372 10.19 -30.92 -16.17
N ALA A 373 10.27 -31.87 -15.24
CA ALA A 373 9.49 -31.84 -14.01
C ALA A 373 9.85 -30.66 -13.10
N ARG A 374 11.12 -30.22 -13.09
CA ARG A 374 11.53 -28.99 -12.38
C ARG A 374 10.90 -27.75 -13.00
N LEU A 375 11.03 -27.57 -14.32
CA LEU A 375 10.40 -26.45 -15.04
C LEU A 375 8.89 -26.44 -14.85
N GLY A 376 8.25 -27.62 -14.81
CA GLY A 376 6.82 -27.73 -14.52
C GLY A 376 6.42 -27.22 -13.12
N ARG A 377 7.29 -27.39 -12.11
CA ARG A 377 7.07 -26.80 -10.77
C ARG A 377 7.25 -25.29 -10.77
N GLU A 378 8.26 -24.77 -11.46
CA GLU A 378 8.48 -23.33 -11.63
C GLU A 378 7.28 -22.68 -12.34
N GLN A 379 6.76 -23.33 -13.37
CA GLN A 379 5.54 -22.89 -14.07
C GLN A 379 4.28 -22.91 -13.18
N ALA A 380 4.13 -23.92 -12.33
CA ALA A 380 3.02 -23.98 -11.39
C ALA A 380 3.07 -22.82 -10.37
N ALA A 381 4.28 -22.41 -9.97
CA ALA A 381 4.47 -21.25 -9.09
C ALA A 381 4.03 -19.94 -9.78
N VAL A 382 4.30 -19.76 -11.08
CA VAL A 382 3.77 -18.62 -11.86
C VAL A 382 2.25 -18.61 -11.86
N GLY A 383 1.60 -19.77 -12.04
CA GLY A 383 0.13 -19.88 -11.98
C GLY A 383 -0.45 -19.53 -10.60
N ALA A 384 0.22 -19.93 -9.52
CA ALA A 384 -0.18 -19.57 -8.16
C ALA A 384 -0.05 -18.06 -7.92
N GLU A 385 1.07 -17.46 -8.34
CA GLU A 385 1.30 -16.01 -8.23
C GLU A 385 0.26 -15.21 -9.04
N ALA A 386 -0.09 -15.66 -10.25
CA ALA A 386 -1.16 -15.06 -11.05
C ALA A 386 -2.52 -15.13 -10.33
N THR A 387 -2.81 -16.20 -9.61
CA THR A 387 -4.05 -16.34 -8.81
C THR A 387 -4.10 -15.33 -7.67
N MET A 388 -2.98 -15.10 -6.99
CA MET A 388 -2.87 -14.05 -5.97
C MET A 388 -3.07 -12.67 -6.57
N ALA A 389 -2.48 -12.40 -7.74
CA ALA A 389 -2.64 -11.12 -8.44
C ALA A 389 -4.09 -10.87 -8.90
N VAL A 390 -4.83 -11.90 -9.35
CA VAL A 390 -6.26 -11.77 -9.67
C VAL A 390 -7.05 -11.31 -8.44
N THR A 391 -6.78 -11.91 -7.28
CA THR A 391 -7.48 -11.59 -6.02
C THR A 391 -7.22 -10.13 -5.62
N LEU A 392 -5.95 -9.70 -5.70
CA LEU A 392 -5.55 -8.33 -5.39
C LEU A 392 -6.29 -7.28 -6.23
N VAL A 393 -6.44 -7.54 -7.53
CA VAL A 393 -7.05 -6.57 -8.46
C VAL A 393 -8.59 -6.62 -8.42
N ARG A 394 -9.18 -7.79 -8.14
CA ARG A 394 -10.64 -7.92 -7.97
C ARG A 394 -11.15 -7.19 -6.74
N ASP A 395 -10.41 -7.24 -5.64
CA ASP A 395 -10.77 -6.55 -4.39
C ASP A 395 -10.84 -5.03 -4.54
N ASP A 396 -10.17 -4.47 -5.54
CA ASP A 396 -10.23 -3.05 -5.90
C ASP A 396 -11.46 -2.69 -6.73
N GLY A 397 -12.03 -3.67 -7.46
CA GLY A 397 -13.30 -3.51 -8.18
C GLY A 397 -13.30 -2.38 -9.21
N SER A 398 -12.15 -1.96 -9.76
CA SER A 398 -12.10 -0.81 -10.68
C SER A 398 -11.42 -1.09 -12.02
N ALA A 399 -10.91 -2.30 -12.22
CA ALA A 399 -10.38 -2.77 -13.50
C ALA A 399 -11.06 -4.07 -13.94
N VAL A 400 -11.47 -4.11 -15.20
CA VAL A 400 -12.11 -5.28 -15.81
C VAL A 400 -11.12 -6.06 -16.67
N ALA A 401 -10.24 -5.38 -17.39
CA ALA A 401 -9.32 -6.03 -18.34
C ALA A 401 -8.10 -6.70 -17.67
N ILE A 402 -7.59 -6.15 -16.56
CA ILE A 402 -6.43 -6.72 -15.85
C ILE A 402 -6.75 -8.10 -15.25
N PRO A 403 -7.83 -8.30 -14.47
CA PRO A 403 -8.17 -9.62 -13.94
C PRO A 403 -8.29 -10.68 -15.03
N GLN A 404 -8.91 -10.33 -16.15
CA GLN A 404 -9.08 -11.24 -17.29
C GLN A 404 -7.74 -11.65 -17.92
N ALA A 405 -6.80 -10.71 -18.05
CA ALA A 405 -5.46 -11.02 -18.54
C ALA A 405 -4.69 -11.95 -17.58
N LEU A 406 -4.79 -11.70 -16.27
CA LEU A 406 -4.15 -12.53 -15.24
C LEU A 406 -4.76 -13.94 -15.17
N GLU A 407 -6.08 -14.09 -15.34
CA GLU A 407 -6.73 -15.40 -15.43
C GLU A 407 -6.25 -16.18 -16.65
N GLY A 408 -6.09 -15.52 -17.81
CA GLY A 408 -5.50 -16.13 -18.99
C GLY A 408 -4.07 -16.63 -18.75
N ILE A 409 -3.24 -15.84 -18.06
CA ILE A 409 -1.88 -16.21 -17.65
C ILE A 409 -1.90 -17.42 -16.71
N ARG A 410 -2.76 -17.42 -15.69
CA ARG A 410 -2.92 -18.53 -14.76
C ARG A 410 -3.25 -19.84 -15.49
N ASP A 411 -4.21 -19.80 -16.40
CA ASP A 411 -4.69 -20.99 -17.10
C ASP A 411 -3.63 -21.53 -18.08
N ASP A 412 -2.91 -20.63 -18.76
CA ASP A 412 -1.79 -21.00 -19.65
C ASP A 412 -0.62 -21.61 -18.86
N ALA A 413 -0.28 -21.01 -17.71
CA ALA A 413 0.76 -21.54 -16.83
C ALA A 413 0.38 -22.93 -16.30
N ALA A 414 -0.86 -23.15 -15.87
CA ALA A 414 -1.34 -24.46 -15.44
C ALA A 414 -1.23 -25.51 -16.57
N GLN A 415 -1.56 -25.13 -17.81
CA GLN A 415 -1.44 -26.01 -18.96
C GLN A 415 0.03 -26.35 -19.27
N ALA A 416 0.93 -25.37 -19.27
CA ALA A 416 2.36 -25.58 -19.48
C ALA A 416 2.95 -26.47 -18.38
N ALA A 417 2.58 -26.24 -17.11
CA ALA A 417 3.02 -27.06 -15.98
C ALA A 417 2.61 -28.54 -16.14
N ALA A 418 1.35 -28.80 -16.53
CA ALA A 418 0.85 -30.15 -16.74
C ALA A 418 1.50 -30.88 -17.93
N ARG A 419 1.98 -30.16 -18.94
CA ARG A 419 2.73 -30.73 -20.07
C ARG A 419 4.18 -31.02 -19.69
N LEU A 420 4.83 -30.09 -19.00
CA LEU A 420 6.20 -30.25 -18.50
C LEU A 420 6.30 -31.40 -17.47
N ALA A 421 5.28 -31.59 -16.63
CA ALA A 421 5.22 -32.73 -15.72
C ALA A 421 5.24 -34.10 -16.44
N ARG A 422 4.81 -34.15 -17.71
CA ARG A 422 4.80 -35.33 -18.58
C ARG A 422 5.98 -35.38 -19.55
N ALA A 423 7.00 -34.54 -19.34
CA ALA A 423 8.15 -34.38 -20.24
C ALA A 423 7.79 -33.97 -21.69
N ALA A 424 6.58 -33.41 -21.89
CA ALA A 424 6.17 -32.89 -23.19
C ALA A 424 6.77 -31.49 -23.36
N VAL A 425 7.87 -31.40 -24.12
CA VAL A 425 8.61 -30.15 -24.41
C VAL A 425 8.47 -29.70 -25.87
N ASP A 426 7.45 -30.19 -26.56
CA ASP A 426 7.20 -29.94 -27.98
C ASP A 426 6.88 -28.47 -28.32
N GLY A 427 6.69 -28.19 -29.61
CA GLY A 427 6.40 -26.84 -30.11
C GLY A 427 5.18 -26.18 -29.45
N THR A 428 4.18 -26.98 -29.05
CA THR A 428 3.01 -26.54 -28.28
C THR A 428 3.42 -26.00 -26.91
N THR A 429 4.26 -26.73 -26.19
CA THR A 429 4.71 -26.33 -24.83
C THR A 429 5.60 -25.10 -24.90
N ARG A 430 6.52 -25.04 -25.87
CA ARG A 430 7.32 -23.83 -26.13
C ARG A 430 6.43 -22.63 -26.47
N GLY A 431 5.44 -22.82 -27.33
CA GLY A 431 4.52 -21.77 -27.75
C GLY A 431 3.69 -21.21 -26.59
N LEU A 432 3.26 -22.06 -25.64
CA LEU A 432 2.59 -21.61 -24.42
C LEU A 432 3.51 -20.72 -23.57
N CYS A 433 4.76 -21.14 -23.34
CA CYS A 433 5.74 -20.35 -22.57
C CYS A 433 6.05 -19.01 -23.26
N GLN A 434 6.17 -18.99 -24.60
CA GLN A 434 6.38 -17.76 -25.37
C GLN A 434 5.18 -16.81 -25.25
N ASP A 435 3.96 -17.33 -25.40
CA ASP A 435 2.73 -16.53 -25.26
C ASP A 435 2.60 -15.97 -23.82
N LEU A 436 3.02 -16.72 -22.80
CA LEU A 436 3.06 -16.28 -21.40
C LEU A 436 4.05 -15.14 -21.18
N VAL A 437 5.29 -15.25 -21.69
CA VAL A 437 6.29 -14.16 -21.64
C VAL A 437 5.72 -12.89 -22.26
N THR A 438 5.19 -12.97 -23.49
CA THR A 438 4.61 -11.81 -24.17
C THR A 438 3.41 -11.25 -23.41
N GLY A 439 2.58 -12.12 -22.82
CA GLY A 439 1.44 -11.69 -22.02
C GLY A 439 1.82 -10.93 -20.76
N LEU A 440 2.84 -11.41 -20.04
CA LEU A 440 3.38 -10.76 -18.85
C LEU A 440 4.08 -9.43 -19.20
N GLU A 441 4.81 -9.35 -20.31
CA GLU A 441 5.44 -8.12 -20.79
C GLU A 441 4.43 -7.02 -21.12
N GLU A 442 3.38 -7.37 -21.89
CA GLU A 442 2.32 -6.42 -22.25
C GLU A 442 1.55 -5.93 -21.02
N LEU A 443 1.25 -6.84 -20.09
CA LEU A 443 0.54 -6.51 -18.86
C LEU A 443 1.40 -5.64 -17.94
N LEU A 444 2.68 -5.96 -17.78
CA LEU A 444 3.62 -5.14 -17.03
C LEU A 444 3.75 -3.74 -17.62
N ALA A 445 3.89 -3.63 -18.94
CA ALA A 445 3.97 -2.32 -19.61
C ALA A 445 2.69 -1.49 -19.40
N ALA A 446 1.51 -2.13 -19.39
CA ALA A 446 0.25 -1.44 -19.11
C ALA A 446 0.21 -0.92 -17.66
N VAL A 447 0.61 -1.75 -16.69
CA VAL A 447 0.64 -1.39 -15.26
C VAL A 447 1.66 -0.28 -14.97
N GLU A 448 2.86 -0.37 -15.54
CA GLU A 448 3.90 0.66 -15.37
C GLU A 448 3.48 1.99 -16.00
N LYS A 449 2.79 1.94 -17.14
CA LYS A 449 2.23 3.14 -17.75
C LYS A 449 1.13 3.77 -16.88
N ALA A 450 0.24 2.96 -16.30
CA ALA A 450 -0.78 3.44 -15.38
C ALA A 450 -0.14 4.08 -14.14
N ALA A 451 0.89 3.45 -13.57
CA ALA A 451 1.64 3.98 -12.43
C ALA A 451 2.35 5.31 -12.75
N ALA A 452 2.89 5.45 -13.97
CA ALA A 452 3.52 6.69 -14.41
C ALA A 452 2.49 7.82 -14.63
N ALA A 453 1.31 7.49 -15.17
CA ALA A 453 0.23 8.46 -15.37
C ALA A 453 -0.33 8.97 -14.03
N ASP A 454 -0.49 8.08 -13.05
CA ASP A 454 -0.91 8.46 -11.69
C ASP A 454 0.06 9.46 -11.05
N LYS A 455 1.37 9.18 -11.15
CA LYS A 455 2.42 10.09 -10.66
C LYS A 455 2.45 11.45 -11.37
N GLN A 456 2.19 11.48 -12.67
CA GLN A 456 2.12 12.73 -13.45
C GLN A 456 0.87 13.55 -13.09
N GLY A 457 -0.26 12.89 -12.82
CA GLY A 457 -1.48 13.53 -12.33
C GLY A 457 -1.27 14.27 -10.99
N LYS A 458 -0.46 13.68 -10.09
CA LYS A 458 -0.07 14.31 -8.82
C LYS A 458 0.78 15.57 -9.01
N GLN A 459 1.70 15.58 -10.00
CA GLN A 459 2.56 16.74 -10.27
C GLN A 459 1.85 17.87 -11.02
N ALA A 460 0.83 17.55 -11.83
CA ALA A 460 0.03 18.54 -12.55
C ALA A 460 -1.13 19.13 -11.73
N GLY A 461 -1.42 18.57 -10.55
CA GLY A 461 -2.62 18.82 -9.74
C GLY A 461 -2.67 20.10 -8.91
N GLY A 462 -1.96 21.17 -9.31
CA GLY A 462 -2.08 22.50 -8.70
C GLY A 462 -3.13 23.41 -9.33
N MET A 463 -3.70 23.05 -10.49
CA MET A 463 -4.64 23.94 -11.19
C MET A 463 -5.51 23.18 -12.21
N GLN A 464 -6.58 22.51 -11.77
CA GLN A 464 -7.79 22.42 -12.59
C GLN A 464 -9.01 22.08 -11.74
N GLY A 465 -9.91 23.06 -11.65
CA GLY A 465 -11.21 22.93 -11.02
C GLY A 465 -12.29 22.40 -11.96
N GLY A 466 -13.44 22.11 -11.36
CA GLY A 466 -14.75 22.17 -11.99
C GLY A 466 -15.10 21.03 -12.94
N GLY A 467 -15.63 19.93 -12.38
CA GLY A 467 -16.36 18.92 -13.13
C GLY A 467 -17.37 18.22 -12.21
N ASP A 468 -18.65 18.38 -12.54
CA ASP A 468 -19.82 17.89 -11.82
C ASP A 468 -19.70 16.46 -11.25
N GLY A 469 -19.96 16.33 -9.94
CA GLY A 469 -21.25 15.79 -9.52
C GLY A 469 -21.58 14.32 -9.80
N GLN A 470 -20.61 13.41 -9.99
CA GLN A 470 -20.75 11.99 -9.67
C GLN A 470 -19.38 11.32 -9.80
N ARG A 471 -18.62 11.31 -8.71
CA ARG A 471 -17.32 10.64 -8.63
C ARG A 471 -17.53 9.12 -8.68
N GLN A 472 -17.52 8.56 -9.89
CA GLN A 472 -17.11 7.17 -10.08
C GLN A 472 -15.68 7.05 -9.55
N GLU A 473 -15.41 6.03 -8.74
CA GLU A 473 -14.08 5.70 -8.26
C GLU A 473 -13.12 5.72 -9.45
N GLN A 474 -11.98 6.42 -9.32
CA GLN A 474 -11.00 6.42 -10.40
C GLN A 474 -10.59 4.96 -10.68
N PRO A 475 -10.70 4.51 -11.94
CA PRO A 475 -10.33 3.15 -12.28
C PRO A 475 -8.81 3.00 -12.20
N LEU A 476 -8.33 1.81 -11.79
CA LEU A 476 -6.91 1.43 -11.76
C LEU A 476 -6.18 1.76 -13.06
N VAL A 477 -6.90 1.67 -14.18
CA VAL A 477 -6.40 1.96 -15.51
C VAL A 477 -7.47 2.74 -16.27
N ASP A 478 -7.06 3.71 -17.10
CA ASP A 478 -8.01 4.47 -17.90
C ASP A 478 -8.76 3.56 -18.92
N LYS A 479 -9.99 3.96 -19.30
CA LYS A 479 -10.84 3.19 -20.21
C LYS A 479 -10.18 2.89 -21.56
N LEU A 480 -9.32 3.80 -22.06
CA LEU A 480 -8.63 3.60 -23.34
C LEU A 480 -7.57 2.50 -23.22
N ALA A 481 -6.87 2.43 -22.10
CA ALA A 481 -5.91 1.40 -21.78
C ALA A 481 -6.60 0.06 -21.53
N GLU A 482 -7.76 0.03 -20.86
CA GLU A 482 -8.57 -1.20 -20.77
C GLU A 482 -9.01 -1.73 -22.15
N LEU A 483 -9.48 -0.85 -23.04
CA LEU A 483 -9.84 -1.24 -24.41
C LEU A 483 -8.64 -1.75 -25.21
N LYS A 484 -7.46 -1.15 -25.03
CA LYS A 484 -6.21 -1.64 -25.65
C LYS A 484 -5.83 -3.02 -25.13
N MET A 485 -6.05 -3.29 -23.83
CA MET A 485 -5.83 -4.59 -23.24
C MET A 485 -6.81 -5.63 -23.78
N LEU A 486 -8.12 -5.33 -23.84
CA LEU A 486 -9.11 -6.22 -24.46
C LEU A 486 -8.77 -6.52 -25.93
N ARG A 487 -8.32 -5.51 -26.68
CA ARG A 487 -7.84 -5.71 -28.05
C ARG A 487 -6.66 -6.69 -28.09
N SER A 488 -5.69 -6.57 -27.18
CA SER A 488 -4.57 -7.53 -27.12
C SER A 488 -5.06 -8.95 -26.82
N LEU A 489 -5.96 -9.12 -25.84
CA LEU A 489 -6.56 -10.41 -25.52
C LEU A 489 -7.26 -11.03 -26.74
N GLN A 490 -8.03 -10.22 -27.47
CA GLN A 490 -8.72 -10.66 -28.68
C GLN A 490 -7.74 -11.07 -29.81
N VAL A 491 -6.64 -10.34 -29.98
CA VAL A 491 -5.58 -10.67 -30.95
C VAL A 491 -4.90 -11.99 -30.60
N LYS A 492 -4.68 -12.26 -29.31
CA LYS A 492 -4.13 -13.55 -28.85
C LYS A 492 -5.07 -14.71 -29.13
N VAL A 493 -6.37 -14.56 -28.83
CA VAL A 493 -7.39 -15.55 -29.18
C VAL A 493 -7.37 -15.81 -30.69
N ASN A 494 -7.40 -14.76 -31.51
CA ASN A 494 -7.36 -14.90 -32.97
C ASN A 494 -6.10 -15.62 -33.47
N THR A 495 -4.93 -15.29 -32.91
CA THR A 495 -3.65 -15.92 -33.26
C THR A 495 -3.65 -17.40 -32.92
N ARG A 496 -4.15 -17.78 -31.73
CA ARG A 496 -4.25 -19.19 -31.33
C ARG A 496 -5.27 -19.96 -32.16
N THR A 497 -6.42 -19.36 -32.47
CA THR A 497 -7.40 -19.96 -33.38
C THR A 497 -6.79 -20.24 -34.74
N LYS A 498 -5.99 -19.32 -35.29
CA LYS A 498 -5.26 -19.54 -36.55
C LYS A 498 -4.23 -20.66 -36.45
N LYS A 499 -3.46 -20.72 -35.36
CA LYS A 499 -2.50 -21.81 -35.11
C LYS A 499 -3.21 -23.16 -35.06
N TYR A 500 -4.34 -23.27 -34.37
CA TYR A 500 -5.13 -24.51 -34.33
C TYR A 500 -5.78 -24.86 -35.66
N ALA A 501 -6.24 -23.87 -36.42
CA ALA A 501 -6.75 -24.10 -37.77
C ALA A 501 -5.68 -24.67 -38.71
N GLN A 502 -4.41 -24.28 -38.56
CA GLN A 502 -3.29 -24.84 -39.33
C GLN A 502 -2.92 -26.27 -38.93
N LEU A 503 -3.31 -26.72 -37.74
CA LEU A 503 -3.10 -28.09 -37.27
C LEU A 503 -4.21 -29.05 -37.75
N LEU A 504 -5.30 -28.52 -38.32
CA LEU A 504 -6.33 -29.34 -38.93
C LEU A 504 -5.84 -29.87 -40.29
N ALA A 505 -6.18 -31.12 -40.59
CA ALA A 505 -5.92 -31.71 -41.90
C ALA A 505 -6.65 -30.90 -43.00
N ASP A 506 -6.04 -30.80 -44.18
CA ASP A 506 -6.62 -30.10 -45.32
C ASP A 506 -8.04 -30.60 -45.62
N GLY A 507 -9.03 -29.69 -45.51
CA GLY A 507 -10.44 -29.98 -45.76
C GLY A 507 -11.25 -30.44 -44.54
N ALA A 508 -10.66 -30.54 -43.34
CA ALA A 508 -11.40 -30.86 -42.12
C ALA A 508 -12.06 -29.61 -41.51
N GLU A 509 -13.39 -29.55 -41.52
CA GLU A 509 -14.16 -28.48 -40.85
C GLU A 509 -14.33 -28.71 -39.33
N ARG A 510 -14.03 -29.92 -38.83
CA ARG A 510 -14.21 -30.31 -37.43
C ARG A 510 -12.96 -30.95 -36.85
N VAL A 511 -12.77 -30.69 -35.57
CA VAL A 511 -11.66 -31.22 -34.78
C VAL A 511 -12.11 -32.50 -34.09
N GLU A 512 -11.42 -33.60 -34.36
CA GLU A 512 -11.69 -34.90 -33.73
C GLU A 512 -10.64 -35.28 -32.68
N GLU A 513 -9.48 -34.63 -32.69
CA GLU A 513 -8.40 -34.89 -31.73
C GLU A 513 -8.75 -34.29 -30.35
N PRO A 514 -8.81 -35.11 -29.28
CA PRO A 514 -9.33 -34.67 -27.99
C PRO A 514 -8.54 -33.53 -27.36
N GLU A 515 -7.21 -33.49 -27.52
CA GLU A 515 -6.38 -32.38 -27.02
C GLU A 515 -6.70 -31.05 -27.72
N LEU A 516 -7.00 -31.11 -29.02
CA LEU A 516 -7.31 -29.93 -29.83
C LEU A 516 -8.77 -29.47 -29.59
N VAL A 517 -9.69 -30.39 -29.33
CA VAL A 517 -11.07 -30.08 -28.88
C VAL A 517 -11.04 -29.33 -27.55
N ASP A 518 -10.29 -29.83 -26.56
CA ASP A 518 -10.15 -29.16 -25.26
C ASP A 518 -9.51 -27.77 -25.40
N ALA A 519 -8.52 -27.62 -26.27
CA ALA A 519 -7.87 -26.34 -26.54
C ALA A 519 -8.83 -25.32 -27.18
N LEU A 520 -9.71 -25.75 -28.08
CA LEU A 520 -10.75 -24.92 -28.68
C LEU A 520 -11.85 -24.56 -27.66
N GLY A 521 -12.23 -25.48 -26.78
CA GLY A 521 -13.14 -25.20 -25.66
C GLY A 521 -12.62 -24.05 -24.78
N ARG A 522 -11.33 -24.10 -24.41
CA ARG A 522 -10.67 -23.02 -23.66
C ARG A 522 -10.64 -21.69 -24.41
N LEU A 523 -10.41 -21.70 -25.73
CA LEU A 523 -10.49 -20.47 -26.53
C LEU A 523 -11.90 -19.89 -26.57
N ALA A 524 -12.93 -20.73 -26.67
CA ALA A 524 -14.33 -20.29 -26.63
C ALA A 524 -14.71 -19.71 -25.26
N GLU A 525 -14.20 -20.27 -24.17
CA GLU A 525 -14.33 -19.69 -22.83
C GLU A 525 -13.64 -18.33 -22.73
N ARG A 526 -12.40 -18.21 -23.19
CA ARG A 526 -11.68 -16.93 -23.24
C ARG A 526 -12.42 -15.87 -24.05
N GLN A 527 -12.98 -16.25 -25.20
CA GLN A 527 -13.77 -15.34 -26.02
C GLN A 527 -15.01 -14.84 -25.27
N ARG A 528 -15.72 -15.73 -24.57
CA ARG A 528 -16.87 -15.36 -23.72
C ARG A 528 -16.48 -14.45 -22.57
N SER A 529 -15.32 -14.67 -21.95
CA SER A 529 -14.83 -13.81 -20.87
C SER A 529 -14.42 -12.42 -21.37
N ILE A 530 -13.77 -12.33 -22.53
CA ILE A 530 -13.47 -11.04 -23.18
C ILE A 530 -14.75 -10.29 -23.54
N GLU A 531 -15.78 -10.99 -24.03
CA GLU A 531 -17.08 -10.40 -24.34
C GLU A 531 -17.76 -9.82 -23.11
N ARG A 532 -17.81 -10.58 -22.00
CA ARG A 532 -18.34 -10.08 -20.71
C ARG A 532 -17.57 -8.86 -20.23
N ALA A 533 -16.24 -8.93 -20.23
CA ALA A 533 -15.39 -7.82 -19.86
C ALA A 533 -15.65 -6.55 -20.70
N ALA A 534 -15.90 -6.70 -22.01
CA ALA A 534 -16.28 -5.58 -22.86
C ALA A 534 -17.66 -5.00 -22.46
N GLN A 535 -18.63 -5.84 -22.13
CA GLN A 535 -19.95 -5.41 -21.66
C GLN A 535 -19.87 -4.70 -20.30
N ASP A 536 -19.02 -5.17 -19.40
CA ASP A 536 -18.80 -4.61 -18.06
C ASP A 536 -18.18 -3.20 -18.15
N ILE A 537 -17.16 -3.02 -18.99
CA ILE A 537 -16.56 -1.70 -19.26
C ILE A 537 -17.60 -0.71 -19.82
N VAL A 538 -18.46 -1.16 -20.74
CA VAL A 538 -19.49 -0.30 -21.36
C VAL A 538 -20.61 0.03 -20.37
N SER A 539 -21.02 -0.94 -19.56
CA SER A 539 -22.10 -0.78 -18.58
C SER A 539 -21.65 -0.07 -17.30
N GLY A 540 -20.35 0.17 -17.13
CA GLY A 540 -19.77 0.76 -15.93
C GLY A 540 -19.94 -0.12 -14.69
N ARG A 541 -20.19 -1.42 -14.89
CA ARG A 541 -20.24 -2.41 -13.82
C ARG A 541 -18.86 -3.02 -13.71
N THR A 542 -18.31 -3.01 -12.51
CA THR A 542 -17.10 -3.75 -12.19
C THR A 542 -17.42 -5.01 -11.37
N GLU A 543 -18.52 -5.66 -11.77
CA GLU A 543 -19.21 -6.82 -11.15
C GLU A 543 -20.12 -6.50 -9.92
N PRO A 544 -21.13 -7.37 -9.61
CA PRO A 544 -22.27 -7.06 -8.73
C PRO A 544 -22.00 -7.04 -7.23
#